data_AF-A0A9P8L7L7-F1
#
_entry.id   AF-A0A9P8L7L7-F1
#
_cell.length_a   1.000
_cell.length_b   1.000
_cell.length_c   1.000
_cell.angle_alpha   90.00
_cell.angle_beta   90.00
_cell.angle_gamma   90.00
#
_symmetry.space_group_name_H-M   'P 1'
#
loop_
_entity.id
_entity.type
_entity.pdbx_description
1 polymer ?
#
loop_
_entity_poly.entity_id
_entity_poly.type
_entity_poly.pdbx_seq_one_letter_code
_entity_poly.pdbx_strand_id
1 'polypeptide(L)'
;MDFNGGASVIALFVNQHQFFIDRSQLITEEISGDGESWERLADPDADPPGVEASLQSLIDEVKVVVQEESFIIKRAFPYYELVLGRFLQRVFQQSIQQRLEMVLGKATTISSLAFLRSLQAARSYINALVDDLKAHGLTEHPDPISSQSNITLDQQLDDLFVPYLVGSSYIDREKKSLEELYSSLLFKFNLYHSRRKKLPTTFMATLAKSGSELIASAKDAYLERLDSSELSPGQKAMLLRLAGLKSADQKHNEIEVTEQDGELSVANAKRMLKWMAEGVGRGLELSGGNETPKDVSALLNLLLANMGEIYVETALEA
;
A
#
# COMPACT_ATOMS: atom_id res chain seq x y z
N MET A 1 7.58 2.12 -54.15
CA MET A 1 6.54 2.00 -53.12
C MET A 1 7.18 1.25 -51.97
N ASP A 2 7.70 1.99 -50.99
CA ASP A 2 8.33 1.37 -49.83
C ASP A 2 7.28 0.63 -49.02
N PHE A 3 7.37 -0.69 -49.07
CA PHE A 3 6.58 -1.61 -48.26
C PHE A 3 7.00 -1.38 -46.81
N ASN A 4 6.11 -0.88 -45.95
CA ASN A 4 6.42 -0.39 -44.60
C ASN A 4 6.77 -1.50 -43.58
N GLY A 5 7.50 -2.55 -44.01
CA GLY A 5 8.06 -3.60 -43.15
C GLY A 5 7.05 -4.37 -42.30
N GLY A 6 5.76 -4.36 -42.66
CA GLY A 6 4.70 -4.96 -41.85
C GLY A 6 4.33 -4.18 -40.58
N ALA A 7 4.92 -3.00 -40.32
CA ALA A 7 4.66 -2.20 -39.12
C ALA A 7 3.17 -1.85 -38.94
N SER A 8 2.48 -1.57 -40.05
CA SER A 8 1.03 -1.33 -40.07
C SER A 8 0.21 -2.57 -39.73
N VAL A 9 0.65 -3.76 -40.12
CA VAL A 9 -0.03 -5.05 -39.81
C VAL A 9 0.17 -5.41 -38.35
N ILE A 10 1.38 -5.19 -37.81
CA ILE A 10 1.69 -5.38 -36.38
C ILE A 10 0.83 -4.44 -35.53
N ALA A 11 0.76 -3.16 -35.91
CA ALA A 11 -0.10 -2.20 -35.23
C ALA A 11 -1.57 -2.61 -35.30
N LEU A 12 -2.05 -3.11 -36.44
CA LEU A 12 -3.42 -3.60 -36.59
C LEU A 12 -3.71 -4.81 -35.69
N PHE A 13 -2.83 -5.82 -35.70
CA PHE A 13 -2.95 -7.03 -34.86
C PHE A 13 -3.07 -6.65 -33.38
N VAL A 14 -2.17 -5.79 -32.89
CA VAL A 14 -2.18 -5.35 -31.50
C VAL A 14 -3.40 -4.44 -31.21
N ASN A 15 -3.78 -3.56 -32.14
CA ASN A 15 -4.91 -2.63 -31.96
C ASN A 15 -6.28 -3.28 -31.99
N GLN A 16 -6.45 -4.33 -32.80
CA GLN A 16 -7.73 -5.01 -33.01
C GLN A 16 -7.78 -6.37 -32.31
N HIS A 17 -6.84 -6.65 -31.41
CA HIS A 17 -6.86 -7.90 -30.67
C HIS A 17 -8.12 -8.00 -29.82
N GLN A 18 -8.84 -9.12 -29.95
CA GLN A 18 -10.14 -9.35 -29.31
C GLN A 18 -10.06 -9.12 -27.78
N PHE A 19 -9.02 -9.65 -27.14
CA PHE A 19 -8.72 -9.41 -25.72
C PHE A 19 -8.78 -7.92 -25.31
N PHE A 20 -8.15 -7.02 -26.07
CA PHE A 20 -8.16 -5.58 -25.73
C PHE A 20 -9.51 -4.93 -26.00
N ILE A 21 -10.24 -5.40 -27.02
CA ILE A 21 -11.58 -4.89 -27.34
C ILE A 21 -12.54 -5.25 -26.21
N ASP A 22 -12.59 -6.52 -25.80
CA ASP A 22 -13.47 -6.99 -24.74
C ASP A 22 -13.13 -6.31 -23.41
N ARG A 23 -11.85 -6.15 -23.10
CA ARG A 23 -11.42 -5.46 -21.87
C ARG A 23 -11.70 -3.97 -21.87
N SER A 24 -11.59 -3.28 -23.01
CA SER A 24 -11.98 -1.86 -23.09
C SER A 24 -13.45 -1.61 -22.74
N GLN A 25 -14.33 -2.59 -22.96
CA GLN A 25 -15.75 -2.52 -22.59
C GLN A 25 -15.99 -2.85 -21.11
N LEU A 26 -15.14 -3.69 -20.51
CA LEU A 26 -15.23 -4.11 -19.11
C LEU A 26 -14.51 -3.17 -18.13
N ILE A 27 -13.63 -2.28 -18.59
CA ILE A 27 -12.98 -1.25 -17.76
C ILE A 27 -14.01 -0.29 -17.11
N THR A 28 -15.21 -0.17 -17.70
CA THR A 28 -16.34 0.59 -17.13
C THR A 28 -17.06 -0.12 -15.98
N GLU A 29 -16.79 -1.40 -15.72
CA GLU A 29 -17.34 -2.07 -14.54
C GLU A 29 -16.64 -1.52 -13.28
N GLU A 30 -17.41 -0.86 -12.42
CA GLU A 30 -16.94 -0.39 -11.12
C GLU A 30 -16.24 -1.53 -10.38
N ILE A 31 -15.20 -1.18 -9.60
CA ILE A 31 -14.55 -2.12 -8.68
C ILE A 31 -15.60 -2.52 -7.64
N SER A 32 -16.31 -3.59 -7.98
CA SER A 32 -17.38 -4.21 -7.20
C SER A 32 -16.75 -5.11 -6.14
N GLY A 33 -15.71 -4.60 -5.48
CA GLY A 33 -15.03 -5.33 -4.43
C GLY A 33 -15.99 -5.51 -3.26
N ASP A 34 -16.02 -6.74 -2.75
CA ASP A 34 -16.67 -7.09 -1.51
C ASP A 34 -16.27 -6.08 -0.41
N GLY A 35 -17.25 -5.37 0.16
CA GLY A 35 -17.01 -4.32 1.16
C GLY A 35 -16.20 -4.83 2.35
N GLU A 36 -16.37 -6.10 2.70
CA GLU A 36 -15.62 -6.77 3.77
C GLU A 36 -14.12 -6.85 3.47
N SER A 37 -13.74 -7.14 2.21
CA SER A 37 -12.33 -7.21 1.81
C SER A 37 -11.63 -5.85 1.95
N TRP A 38 -12.34 -4.77 1.61
CA TRP A 38 -11.84 -3.41 1.76
C TRP A 38 -11.72 -2.95 3.22
N GLU A 39 -12.69 -3.34 4.06
CA GLU A 39 -12.61 -3.08 5.51
C GLU A 39 -11.43 -3.81 6.15
N ARG A 40 -11.18 -5.06 5.75
CA ARG A 40 -10.01 -5.84 6.23
C ARG A 40 -8.68 -5.23 5.80
N LEU A 41 -8.59 -4.69 4.58
CA LEU A 41 -7.39 -3.96 4.14
C LEU A 41 -7.10 -2.74 5.01
N ALA A 42 -8.15 -2.05 5.48
CA ALA A 42 -8.02 -0.89 6.34
C ALA A 42 -7.74 -1.24 7.82
N ASP A 43 -7.98 -2.48 8.24
CA ASP A 43 -7.83 -2.91 9.62
C ASP A 43 -6.39 -3.41 9.90
N PRO A 44 -5.59 -2.70 10.71
CA PRO A 44 -4.20 -3.04 10.98
C PRO A 44 -4.04 -4.28 11.86
N ASP A 45 -5.10 -4.73 12.53
CA ASP A 45 -5.06 -5.95 13.34
C ASP A 45 -5.47 -7.18 12.53
N ALA A 46 -6.23 -6.98 11.43
CA ALA A 46 -6.63 -8.03 10.52
C ALA A 46 -5.49 -8.43 9.58
N ASP A 47 -5.46 -9.71 9.23
CA ASP A 47 -4.58 -10.19 8.17
C ASP A 47 -5.10 -9.68 6.82
N PRO A 48 -4.22 -9.07 6.00
CA PRO A 48 -4.63 -8.48 4.73
C PRO A 48 -5.20 -9.57 3.82
N PRO A 49 -6.30 -9.29 3.11
CA PRO A 49 -6.71 -10.16 2.02
C PRO A 49 -5.65 -10.20 0.92
N GLY A 50 -5.75 -11.18 0.03
CA GLY A 50 -4.89 -11.27 -1.15
C GLY A 50 -5.14 -10.15 -2.16
N VAL A 51 -4.78 -10.40 -3.40
CA VAL A 51 -5.01 -9.46 -4.51
C VAL A 51 -6.49 -9.18 -4.67
N GLU A 52 -6.83 -7.95 -5.01
CA GLU A 52 -8.20 -7.58 -5.34
C GLU A 52 -8.70 -8.46 -6.51
N ALA A 53 -9.89 -9.05 -6.34
CA ALA A 53 -10.37 -10.16 -7.16
C ALA A 53 -10.41 -9.85 -8.66
N SER A 54 -10.73 -8.61 -9.00
CA SER A 54 -10.88 -8.21 -10.38
C SER A 54 -9.54 -7.92 -11.09
N LEU A 55 -8.54 -7.44 -10.35
CA LEU A 55 -7.15 -7.41 -10.80
C LEU A 55 -6.58 -8.84 -10.92
N GLN A 56 -6.87 -9.70 -9.96
CA GLN A 56 -6.45 -11.11 -9.98
C GLN A 56 -6.98 -11.82 -11.24
N SER A 57 -8.28 -11.72 -11.49
CA SER A 57 -8.92 -12.32 -12.68
C SER A 57 -8.32 -11.82 -13.99
N LEU A 58 -7.98 -10.53 -14.08
CA LEU A 58 -7.32 -9.98 -15.26
C LEU A 58 -5.92 -10.58 -15.44
N ILE A 59 -5.13 -10.67 -14.37
CA ILE A 59 -3.76 -11.19 -14.42
C ILE A 59 -3.76 -12.68 -14.81
N ASP A 60 -4.70 -13.46 -14.28
CA ASP A 60 -4.88 -14.86 -14.63
C ASP A 60 -5.25 -15.05 -16.10
N GLU A 61 -6.14 -14.21 -16.63
CA GLU A 61 -6.48 -14.25 -18.05
C GLU A 61 -5.29 -13.82 -18.92
N VAL A 62 -4.56 -12.77 -18.54
CA VAL A 62 -3.36 -12.31 -19.24
C VAL A 62 -2.35 -13.45 -19.36
N LYS A 63 -2.15 -14.24 -18.30
CA LYS A 63 -1.24 -15.39 -18.34
C LYS A 63 -1.60 -16.34 -19.49
N VAL A 64 -2.86 -16.73 -19.59
CA VAL A 64 -3.35 -17.65 -20.63
C VAL A 64 -3.22 -17.01 -22.01
N VAL A 65 -3.72 -15.79 -22.18
CA VAL A 65 -3.72 -15.09 -23.47
C VAL A 65 -2.30 -14.88 -23.99
N VAL A 66 -1.36 -14.44 -23.15
CA VAL A 66 0.03 -14.22 -23.57
C VAL A 66 0.70 -15.54 -23.98
N GLN A 67 0.44 -16.63 -23.27
CA GLN A 67 0.97 -17.94 -23.62
C GLN A 67 0.41 -18.40 -24.98
N GLU A 68 -0.90 -18.35 -25.19
CA GLU A 68 -1.54 -18.75 -26.45
C GLU A 68 -1.11 -17.87 -27.63
N GLU A 69 -1.14 -16.55 -27.45
CA GLU A 69 -0.79 -15.60 -28.51
C GLU A 69 0.71 -15.67 -28.86
N SER A 70 1.59 -16.05 -27.93
CA SER A 70 3.01 -16.21 -28.23
C SER A 70 3.26 -17.26 -29.34
N PHE A 71 2.48 -18.35 -29.35
CA PHE A 71 2.56 -19.38 -30.40
C PHE A 71 2.01 -18.86 -31.74
N ILE A 72 0.90 -18.12 -31.70
CA ILE A 72 0.28 -17.54 -32.90
C ILE A 72 1.24 -16.52 -33.51
N ILE A 73 1.82 -15.63 -32.70
CA ILE A 73 2.76 -14.61 -33.11
C ILE A 73 3.99 -15.23 -33.78
N LYS A 74 4.60 -16.28 -33.18
CA LYS A 74 5.76 -16.97 -33.77
C LYS A 74 5.46 -17.57 -35.14
N ARG A 75 4.25 -18.10 -35.33
CA ARG A 75 3.85 -18.74 -36.60
C ARG A 75 3.43 -17.73 -37.67
N ALA A 76 2.82 -16.60 -37.27
CA ALA A 76 2.22 -15.65 -38.19
C ALA A 76 3.18 -14.55 -38.67
N PHE A 77 4.23 -14.23 -37.89
CA PHE A 77 5.10 -13.09 -38.17
C PHE A 77 6.57 -13.50 -38.36
N PRO A 78 7.23 -13.06 -39.44
CA PRO A 78 8.67 -13.27 -39.62
C PRO A 78 9.54 -12.60 -38.54
N TYR A 79 9.08 -11.45 -38.00
CA TYR A 79 9.75 -10.69 -36.94
C TYR A 79 8.98 -10.81 -35.62
N TYR A 80 8.75 -12.04 -35.17
CA TYR A 80 7.87 -12.35 -34.04
C TYR A 80 8.30 -11.71 -32.71
N GLU A 81 9.61 -11.58 -32.44
CA GLU A 81 10.11 -10.93 -31.20
C GLU A 81 9.66 -9.47 -31.08
N LEU A 82 9.65 -8.72 -32.19
CA LEU A 82 9.18 -7.33 -32.20
C LEU A 82 7.68 -7.25 -31.93
N VAL A 83 6.91 -8.21 -32.46
CA VAL A 83 5.45 -8.28 -32.28
C VAL A 83 5.12 -8.65 -30.84
N LEU A 84 5.80 -9.66 -30.29
CA LEU A 84 5.66 -10.07 -28.90
C LEU A 84 5.99 -8.91 -27.95
N GLY A 85 7.09 -8.20 -28.18
CA GLY A 85 7.47 -7.05 -27.35
C GLY A 85 6.38 -5.96 -27.34
N ARG A 86 5.81 -5.61 -28.50
CA ARG A 86 4.70 -4.64 -28.59
C ARG A 86 3.41 -5.14 -27.95
N PHE A 87 3.14 -6.45 -28.08
CA PHE A 87 1.98 -7.07 -27.46
C PHE A 87 2.09 -7.03 -25.93
N LEU A 88 3.22 -7.44 -25.37
CA LEU A 88 3.51 -7.38 -23.94
C LEU A 88 3.44 -5.94 -23.40
N GLN A 89 4.04 -4.98 -24.10
CA GLN A 89 3.95 -3.56 -23.74
C GLN A 89 2.50 -3.11 -23.62
N ARG A 90 1.65 -3.47 -24.58
CA ARG A 90 0.23 -3.09 -24.51
C ARG A 90 -0.52 -3.79 -23.39
N VAL A 91 -0.28 -5.08 -23.17
CA VAL A 91 -0.88 -5.84 -22.06
C VAL A 91 -0.57 -5.16 -20.73
N PHE A 92 0.70 -4.81 -20.49
CA PHE A 92 1.11 -4.19 -19.24
C PHE A 92 0.62 -2.74 -19.15
N GLN A 93 0.89 -1.90 -20.15
CA GLN A 93 0.62 -0.45 -20.09
C GLN A 93 -0.85 -0.07 -20.26
N GLN A 94 -1.67 -0.91 -20.88
CA GLN A 94 -3.10 -0.61 -21.07
C GLN A 94 -3.97 -1.47 -20.18
N SER A 95 -3.84 -2.80 -20.24
CA SER A 95 -4.74 -3.67 -19.49
C SER A 95 -4.41 -3.71 -18.01
N ILE A 96 -3.18 -4.11 -17.65
CA ILE A 96 -2.76 -4.26 -16.26
C ILE A 96 -2.69 -2.89 -15.57
N GLN A 97 -2.04 -1.90 -16.20
CA GLN A 97 -1.86 -0.58 -15.63
C GLN A 97 -3.18 0.09 -15.29
N GLN A 98 -4.14 0.14 -16.22
CA GLN A 98 -5.44 0.78 -15.97
C GLN A 98 -6.19 0.10 -14.82
N ARG A 99 -6.15 -1.24 -14.76
CA ARG A 99 -6.78 -1.98 -13.66
C ARG A 99 -6.10 -1.72 -12.32
N LEU A 100 -4.76 -1.73 -12.30
CA LEU A 100 -3.97 -1.42 -11.13
C LEU A 100 -4.27 0.00 -10.61
N GLU A 101 -4.29 0.99 -11.50
CA GLU A 101 -4.61 2.38 -11.17
C GLU A 101 -6.00 2.53 -10.56
N MET A 102 -7.01 1.85 -11.13
CA MET A 102 -8.37 1.84 -10.56
C MET A 102 -8.37 1.25 -9.14
N VAL A 103 -7.73 0.09 -8.94
CA VAL A 103 -7.69 -0.60 -7.64
C VAL A 103 -7.00 0.26 -6.58
N LEU A 104 -5.84 0.83 -6.92
CA LEU A 104 -5.07 1.70 -6.02
C LEU A 104 -5.79 3.04 -5.78
N GLY A 105 -6.51 3.56 -6.78
CA GLY A 105 -7.38 4.72 -6.64
C GLY A 105 -8.47 4.46 -5.59
N LYS A 106 -9.17 3.33 -5.69
CA LYS A 106 -10.17 2.92 -4.69
C LYS A 106 -9.55 2.72 -3.31
N ALA A 107 -8.43 2.00 -3.21
CA ALA A 107 -7.72 1.75 -1.96
C ALA A 107 -7.32 3.06 -1.25
N THR A 108 -6.92 4.07 -2.02
CA THR A 108 -6.59 5.42 -1.49
C THR A 108 -7.80 6.09 -0.84
N THR A 109 -9.02 5.89 -1.36
CA THR A 109 -10.25 6.43 -0.74
C THR A 109 -10.61 5.73 0.58
N ILE A 110 -10.01 4.58 0.86
CA ILE A 110 -10.32 3.79 2.06
C ILE A 110 -9.38 4.17 3.20
N SER A 111 -8.07 4.01 3.01
CA SER A 111 -7.05 4.47 3.95
C SER A 111 -5.64 4.40 3.34
N SER A 112 -4.68 5.08 3.97
CA SER A 112 -3.25 4.93 3.62
C SER A 112 -2.79 3.47 3.70
N LEU A 113 -3.18 2.75 4.75
CA LEU A 113 -2.84 1.34 4.94
C LEU A 113 -3.44 0.43 3.85
N ALA A 114 -4.69 0.66 3.47
CA ALA A 114 -5.35 -0.13 2.43
C ALA A 114 -4.63 0.02 1.09
N PHE A 115 -4.19 1.23 0.74
CA PHE A 115 -3.35 1.45 -0.43
C PHE A 115 -2.02 0.68 -0.35
N LEU A 116 -1.29 0.77 0.77
CA LEU A 116 0.02 0.14 0.92
C LEU A 116 -0.07 -1.40 0.80
N ARG A 117 -1.07 -2.01 1.45
CA ARG A 117 -1.35 -3.45 1.35
C ARG A 117 -1.78 -3.86 -0.06
N SER A 118 -2.63 -3.06 -0.72
CA SER A 118 -3.07 -3.33 -2.10
C SER A 118 -1.90 -3.25 -3.08
N LEU A 119 -1.00 -2.29 -2.90
CA LEU A 119 0.20 -2.12 -3.71
C LEU A 119 1.15 -3.33 -3.58
N GLN A 120 1.40 -3.78 -2.35
CA GLN A 120 2.21 -4.98 -2.07
C GLN A 120 1.61 -6.22 -2.74
N ALA A 121 0.31 -6.47 -2.53
CA ALA A 121 -0.37 -7.63 -3.09
C ALA A 121 -0.33 -7.62 -4.62
N ALA A 122 -0.62 -6.47 -5.24
CA ALA A 122 -0.58 -6.31 -6.68
C ALA A 122 0.83 -6.54 -7.26
N ARG A 123 1.88 -5.95 -6.64
CA ARG A 123 3.26 -6.16 -7.10
C ARG A 123 3.67 -7.62 -7.02
N SER A 124 3.39 -8.27 -5.89
CA SER A 124 3.74 -9.68 -5.69
C SER A 124 3.11 -10.58 -6.74
N TYR A 125 1.84 -10.35 -7.08
CA TYR A 125 1.09 -11.17 -8.03
C TYR A 125 1.46 -10.89 -9.49
N ILE A 126 1.71 -9.62 -9.85
CA ILE A 126 2.19 -9.27 -11.19
C ILE A 126 3.63 -9.78 -11.39
N ASN A 127 4.47 -9.76 -10.34
CA ASN A 127 5.80 -10.37 -10.40
C ASN A 127 5.71 -11.88 -10.62
N ALA A 128 4.79 -12.58 -9.92
CA ALA A 128 4.56 -14.01 -10.14
C ALA A 128 4.09 -14.30 -11.58
N LEU A 129 3.23 -13.46 -12.17
CA LEU A 129 2.88 -13.54 -13.60
C LEU A 129 4.14 -13.44 -14.47
N VAL A 130 5.00 -12.46 -14.22
CA VAL A 130 6.23 -12.27 -15.00
C VAL A 130 7.15 -13.49 -14.90
N ASP A 131 7.34 -14.03 -13.70
CA ASP A 131 8.13 -15.24 -13.48
C ASP A 131 7.54 -16.45 -14.22
N ASP A 132 6.21 -16.60 -14.21
CA ASP A 132 5.50 -17.66 -14.94
C ASP A 132 5.67 -17.52 -16.46
N LEU A 133 5.58 -16.30 -17.00
CA LEU A 133 5.77 -16.05 -18.44
C LEU A 133 7.22 -16.32 -18.87
N LYS A 134 8.20 -15.95 -18.04
CA LYS A 134 9.61 -16.26 -18.27
C LYS A 134 9.88 -17.76 -18.23
N ALA A 135 9.31 -18.46 -17.26
CA ALA A 135 9.44 -19.91 -17.11
C ALA A 135 8.80 -20.67 -18.29
N HIS A 136 7.72 -20.14 -18.87
CA HIS A 136 7.10 -20.72 -20.05
C HIS A 136 7.98 -20.60 -21.31
N GLY A 137 8.84 -19.58 -21.42
CA GLY A 137 9.68 -19.36 -22.62
C GLY A 137 8.98 -18.60 -23.75
N LEU A 138 7.66 -18.41 -23.66
CA LEU A 138 6.82 -17.71 -24.64
C LEU A 138 7.06 -18.21 -26.08
N THR A 139 7.49 -17.32 -26.98
CA THR A 139 7.82 -17.64 -28.38
C THR A 139 8.88 -18.73 -28.44
N GLU A 140 9.81 -18.82 -27.50
CA GLU A 140 10.87 -19.81 -27.53
C GLU A 140 10.49 -21.15 -26.90
N HIS A 141 9.29 -21.31 -26.33
CA HIS A 141 8.83 -22.57 -25.75
C HIS A 141 9.06 -23.76 -26.72
N PRO A 142 9.66 -24.89 -26.26
CA PRO A 142 9.97 -25.25 -24.86
C PRO A 142 11.35 -24.77 -24.38
N ASP A 143 12.09 -24.04 -25.21
CA ASP A 143 13.38 -23.48 -24.85
C ASP A 143 13.20 -22.26 -23.91
N PRO A 144 14.25 -21.88 -23.16
CA PRO A 144 14.21 -20.71 -22.29
C PRO A 144 13.84 -19.44 -23.05
N ILE A 145 13.17 -18.50 -22.35
CA ILE A 145 12.77 -17.21 -22.91
C ILE A 145 13.97 -16.47 -23.53
N SER A 146 13.71 -15.79 -24.66
CA SER A 146 14.73 -14.95 -25.32
C SER A 146 15.23 -13.85 -24.37
N SER A 147 16.51 -13.44 -24.53
CA SER A 147 17.07 -12.35 -23.72
C SER A 147 16.29 -11.05 -23.88
N GLN A 148 15.78 -10.77 -25.09
CA GLN A 148 14.99 -9.58 -25.38
C GLN A 148 13.63 -9.60 -24.67
N SER A 149 12.93 -10.73 -24.70
CA SER A 149 11.62 -10.87 -24.06
C SER A 149 11.75 -10.87 -22.53
N ASN A 150 12.83 -11.44 -21.98
CA ASN A 150 13.14 -11.35 -20.55
C ASN A 150 13.30 -9.89 -20.10
N ILE A 151 14.16 -9.13 -20.79
CA ILE A 151 14.37 -7.69 -20.51
C ILE A 151 13.07 -6.90 -20.65
N THR A 152 12.25 -7.23 -21.66
CA THR A 152 10.97 -6.53 -21.89
C THR A 152 10.01 -6.75 -20.73
N LEU A 153 9.88 -7.98 -20.24
CA LEU A 153 9.02 -8.29 -19.08
C LEU A 153 9.49 -7.60 -17.80
N ASP A 154 10.81 -7.62 -17.53
CA ASP A 154 11.39 -6.91 -16.39
C ASP A 154 11.11 -5.41 -16.45
N GLN A 155 11.34 -4.81 -17.62
CA GLN A 155 11.07 -3.41 -17.84
C GLN A 155 9.58 -3.08 -17.66
N GLN A 156 8.68 -3.90 -18.21
CA GLN A 156 7.24 -3.65 -18.05
C GLN A 156 6.78 -3.79 -16.60
N LEU A 157 7.36 -4.72 -15.82
CA LEU A 157 7.09 -4.81 -14.39
C LEU A 157 7.56 -3.55 -13.66
N ASP A 158 8.80 -3.10 -13.91
CA ASP A 158 9.35 -1.93 -13.24
C ASP A 158 8.56 -0.66 -13.59
N ASP A 159 8.27 -0.44 -14.87
CA ASP A 159 7.54 0.73 -15.37
C ASP A 159 6.15 0.87 -14.71
N LEU A 160 5.46 -0.25 -14.43
CA LEU A 160 4.15 -0.24 -13.73
C LEU A 160 4.23 0.37 -12.32
N PHE A 161 5.36 0.19 -11.63
CA PHE A 161 5.49 0.55 -10.22
C PHE A 161 6.35 1.79 -9.96
N VAL A 162 7.05 2.30 -10.98
CA VAL A 162 7.79 3.57 -10.92
C VAL A 162 6.96 4.71 -10.29
N PRO A 163 5.68 4.94 -10.65
CA PRO A 163 4.89 6.03 -10.08
C PRO A 163 4.65 5.93 -8.56
N TYR A 164 4.79 4.73 -7.98
CA TYR A 164 4.44 4.45 -6.59
C TYR A 164 5.64 4.22 -5.68
N LEU A 165 6.79 3.82 -6.24
CA LEU A 165 7.97 3.39 -5.48
C LEU A 165 9.16 4.34 -5.62
N VAL A 166 9.15 5.27 -6.58
CA VAL A 166 10.27 6.18 -6.79
C VAL A 166 10.27 7.33 -5.77
N GLY A 167 11.46 7.67 -5.28
CA GLY A 167 11.69 8.76 -4.34
C GLY A 167 11.26 8.40 -2.92
N SER A 168 10.75 9.38 -2.17
CA SER A 168 10.25 9.16 -0.81
C SER A 168 8.75 8.87 -0.73
N SER A 169 8.06 8.81 -1.87
CA SER A 169 6.59 8.70 -1.95
C SER A 169 6.02 7.51 -1.17
N TYR A 170 6.62 6.33 -1.35
CA TYR A 170 6.25 5.12 -0.64
C TYR A 170 6.48 5.24 0.88
N ILE A 171 7.72 5.55 1.28
CA ILE A 171 8.12 5.58 2.68
C ILE A 171 7.41 6.68 3.46
N ASP A 172 7.14 7.84 2.85
CA ASP A 172 6.40 8.93 3.47
C ASP A 172 4.94 8.52 3.73
N ARG A 173 4.33 7.74 2.82
CA ARG A 173 2.98 7.20 3.01
C ARG A 173 2.94 6.11 4.08
N GLU A 174 3.96 5.25 4.14
CA GLU A 174 4.11 4.22 5.18
C GLU A 174 4.25 4.85 6.57
N LYS A 175 5.09 5.89 6.71
CA LYS A 175 5.22 6.67 7.95
C LYS A 175 3.91 7.33 8.35
N LYS A 176 3.26 8.05 7.42
CA LYS A 176 1.96 8.69 7.68
C LYS A 176 0.94 7.69 8.19
N SER A 177 0.87 6.51 7.56
CA SER A 177 -0.02 5.44 8.00
C SER A 177 0.30 5.00 9.44
N LEU A 178 1.56 4.68 9.76
CA LEU A 178 1.94 4.23 11.11
C LEU A 178 1.75 5.31 12.18
N GLU A 179 2.05 6.58 11.86
CA GLU A 179 1.80 7.72 12.74
C GLU A 179 0.32 7.85 13.10
N GLU A 180 -0.58 7.73 12.12
CA GLU A 180 -2.03 7.76 12.33
C GLU A 180 -2.48 6.62 13.25
N LEU A 181 -1.97 5.41 13.02
CA LEU A 181 -2.27 4.22 13.81
C LEU A 181 -1.81 4.36 15.27
N TYR A 182 -0.56 4.77 15.50
CA TYR A 182 -0.03 4.95 16.85
C TYR A 182 -0.73 6.08 17.60
N SER A 183 -0.97 7.22 16.93
CA SER A 183 -1.69 8.35 17.52
C SER A 183 -3.09 7.95 17.97
N SER A 184 -3.79 7.17 17.14
CA SER A 184 -5.12 6.65 17.46
C SER A 184 -5.08 5.66 18.63
N LEU A 185 -4.16 4.69 18.58
CA LEU A 185 -4.01 3.67 19.63
C LEU A 185 -3.71 4.28 21.00
N LEU A 186 -2.86 5.31 21.04
CA LEU A 186 -2.41 5.96 22.27
C LEU A 186 -3.28 7.15 22.69
N PHE A 187 -4.38 7.44 21.97
CA PHE A 187 -5.17 8.64 22.18
C PHE A 187 -5.66 8.79 23.63
N LYS A 188 -6.32 7.77 24.19
CA LYS A 188 -6.85 7.82 25.57
C LYS A 188 -5.74 7.90 26.62
N PHE A 189 -4.62 7.20 26.39
CA PHE A 189 -3.45 7.27 27.25
C PHE A 189 -2.88 8.70 27.30
N ASN A 190 -2.66 9.30 26.13
CA ASN A 190 -2.18 10.68 26.01
C ASN A 190 -3.17 11.67 26.65
N LEU A 191 -4.47 11.46 26.42
CA LEU A 191 -5.53 12.28 27.01
C LEU A 191 -5.54 12.20 28.54
N TYR A 192 -5.41 11.00 29.11
CA TYR A 192 -5.37 10.79 30.55
C TYR A 192 -4.18 11.50 31.21
N HIS A 193 -2.97 11.28 30.70
CA HIS A 193 -1.75 11.87 31.24
C HIS A 193 -1.69 13.39 31.03
N SER A 194 -2.28 13.91 29.95
CA SER A 194 -2.44 15.37 29.74
C SER A 194 -3.36 16.04 30.76
N ARG A 195 -4.31 15.30 31.36
CA ARG A 195 -5.26 15.82 32.36
C ARG A 195 -4.69 15.77 33.79
N ARG A 196 -3.94 14.72 34.16
CA ARG A 196 -3.41 14.55 35.53
C ARG A 196 -2.27 15.50 35.89
N LYS A 197 -1.37 15.85 34.98
CA LYS A 197 -0.18 16.66 35.29
C LYS A 197 -0.43 18.18 35.44
N LYS A 198 -1.69 18.63 35.54
CA LYS A 198 -2.06 20.05 35.77
C LYS A 198 -1.92 20.57 37.22
N LEU A 199 -1.42 19.77 38.19
CA LEU A 199 -1.07 20.27 39.54
C LEU A 199 0.46 20.30 39.73
N PRO A 200 1.11 21.48 39.74
CA PRO A 200 2.52 21.59 40.02
C PRO A 200 2.76 21.54 41.53
N THR A 201 3.27 20.42 42.03
CA THR A 201 3.87 20.36 43.37
C THR A 201 5.35 20.01 43.24
N THR A 202 6.21 21.04 43.31
CA THR A 202 7.67 20.97 43.63
C THR A 202 8.65 21.30 42.50
N PHE A 203 9.76 21.96 42.89
CA PHE A 203 10.90 22.46 42.09
C PHE A 203 11.63 21.43 41.20
N MET A 204 11.33 20.13 41.26
CA MET A 204 11.88 19.12 40.34
C MET A 204 11.16 19.06 38.97
N ALA A 205 10.05 19.79 38.80
CA ALA A 205 9.24 19.80 37.58
C ALA A 205 9.90 20.45 36.34
N THR A 206 11.12 21.02 36.44
CA THR A 206 11.80 21.66 35.30
C THR A 206 12.47 20.68 34.34
N LEU A 207 12.72 19.43 34.74
CA LEU A 207 13.26 18.37 33.86
C LEU A 207 12.17 17.56 33.14
N ALA A 208 10.97 17.48 33.71
CA ALA A 208 9.80 16.79 33.13
C ALA A 208 9.05 17.61 32.06
N LYS A 209 9.61 18.75 31.62
CA LYS A 209 8.96 19.63 30.64
C LYS A 209 8.93 19.04 29.22
N SER A 210 9.98 18.31 28.84
CA SER A 210 10.12 17.78 27.48
C SER A 210 9.04 16.74 27.15
N GLY A 211 8.79 15.76 28.03
CA GLY A 211 7.74 14.75 27.81
C GLY A 211 6.32 15.32 27.85
N SER A 212 6.07 16.31 28.72
CA SER A 212 4.75 16.94 28.85
C SER A 212 4.32 17.72 27.60
N GLU A 213 5.26 18.40 26.94
CA GLU A 213 4.98 19.14 25.71
C GLU A 213 4.69 18.18 24.55
N LEU A 214 5.40 17.04 24.49
CA LEU A 214 5.20 16.01 23.48
C LEU A 214 3.82 15.34 23.57
N ILE A 215 3.33 15.00 24.76
CA ILE A 215 2.01 14.36 24.93
C ILE A 215 0.87 15.30 24.56
N ALA A 216 0.94 16.56 25.01
CA ALA A 216 -0.06 17.57 24.68
C ALA A 216 -0.08 17.82 23.16
N SER A 217 1.10 17.94 22.55
CA SER A 217 1.24 18.05 21.10
C SER A 217 0.69 16.82 20.36
N ALA A 218 0.98 15.60 20.81
CA ALA A 218 0.49 14.37 20.17
C ALA A 218 -1.03 14.25 20.22
N LYS A 219 -1.64 14.61 21.37
CA LYS A 219 -3.10 14.67 21.50
C LYS A 219 -3.71 15.72 20.56
N ASP A 220 -3.18 16.95 20.58
CA ASP A 220 -3.73 18.04 19.78
C ASP A 220 -3.56 17.76 18.27
N ALA A 221 -2.42 17.20 17.85
CA ALA A 221 -2.18 16.77 16.48
C ALA A 221 -3.15 15.65 16.02
N TYR A 222 -3.51 14.71 16.90
CA TYR A 222 -4.52 13.70 16.57
C TYR A 222 -5.90 14.33 16.34
N LEU A 223 -6.30 15.28 17.19
CA LEU A 223 -7.60 15.95 17.07
C LEU A 223 -7.68 16.82 15.81
N GLU A 224 -6.65 17.62 15.54
CA GLU A 224 -6.56 18.42 14.32
C GLU A 224 -6.63 17.54 13.06
N ARG A 225 -5.96 16.40 13.06
CA ARG A 225 -6.02 15.44 11.95
C ARG A 225 -7.41 14.83 11.79
N LEU A 226 -8.09 14.51 12.88
CA LEU A 226 -9.44 13.97 12.85
C LEU A 226 -10.46 14.97 12.26
N ASP A 227 -10.23 16.27 12.48
CA ASP A 227 -11.05 17.35 11.93
C ASP A 227 -10.64 17.75 10.50
N SER A 228 -9.49 17.27 10.01
CA SER A 228 -9.04 17.51 8.65
C SER A 228 -9.98 16.89 7.61
N SER A 229 -10.18 17.62 6.50
CA SER A 229 -10.92 17.11 5.33
C SER A 229 -10.11 16.14 4.46
N GLU A 230 -8.86 15.87 4.83
CA GLU A 230 -7.98 14.94 4.11
C GLU A 230 -8.33 13.47 4.38
N LEU A 231 -8.93 13.17 5.53
CA LEU A 231 -9.31 11.80 5.89
C LEU A 231 -10.59 11.40 5.18
N SER A 232 -10.58 10.22 4.57
CA SER A 232 -11.82 9.63 4.07
C SER A 232 -12.76 9.28 5.24
N PRO A 233 -14.08 9.20 5.01
CA PRO A 233 -15.03 8.79 6.04
C PRO A 233 -14.70 7.41 6.66
N GLY A 234 -14.23 6.46 5.83
CA GLY A 234 -13.82 5.14 6.28
C GLY A 234 -12.57 5.18 7.16
N GLN A 235 -11.55 5.93 6.74
CA GLN A 235 -10.32 6.13 7.52
C GLN A 235 -10.61 6.79 8.87
N LYS A 236 -11.48 7.81 8.88
CA LYS A 236 -11.91 8.49 10.11
C LYS A 236 -12.64 7.55 11.07
N ALA A 237 -13.59 6.76 10.57
CA ALA A 237 -14.31 5.78 11.38
C ALA A 237 -13.37 4.73 11.99
N MET A 238 -12.40 4.26 11.21
CA MET A 238 -11.39 3.31 11.65
C MET A 238 -10.48 3.91 12.75
N LEU A 239 -9.99 5.13 12.59
CA LEU A 239 -9.16 5.81 13.59
C LEU A 239 -9.93 6.12 14.88
N LEU A 240 -11.23 6.39 14.80
CA LEU A 240 -12.09 6.53 15.98
C LEU A 240 -12.26 5.19 16.71
N ARG A 241 -12.51 4.11 15.96
CA ARG A 241 -12.65 2.75 16.51
C ARG A 241 -11.39 2.33 17.25
N LEU A 242 -10.22 2.55 16.64
CA LEU A 242 -8.92 2.26 17.25
C LEU A 242 -8.66 3.08 18.52
N ALA A 243 -9.09 4.34 18.55
CA ALA A 243 -9.02 5.21 19.74
C ALA A 243 -10.07 4.86 20.80
N GLY A 244 -10.97 3.89 20.53
CA GLY A 244 -12.06 3.52 21.43
C GLY A 244 -13.11 4.62 21.60
N LEU A 245 -13.34 5.41 20.55
CA LEU A 245 -14.32 6.50 20.48
C LEU A 245 -15.51 6.09 19.61
N LYS A 246 -16.72 6.51 19.99
CA LYS A 246 -17.97 6.17 19.27
C LYS A 246 -18.31 7.14 18.14
N SER A 247 -17.89 8.40 18.24
CA SER A 247 -18.17 9.43 17.23
C SER A 247 -17.16 10.58 17.32
N ALA A 248 -16.93 11.26 16.19
CA ALA A 248 -16.12 12.47 16.14
C ALA A 248 -16.78 13.67 16.86
N ASP A 249 -18.11 13.65 17.00
CA ASP A 249 -18.89 14.75 17.62
C ASP A 249 -18.79 14.79 19.16
N GLN A 250 -18.11 13.83 19.79
CA GLN A 250 -17.83 13.92 21.22
C GLN A 250 -16.88 15.10 21.44
N LYS A 251 -17.35 16.15 22.10
CA LYS A 251 -16.50 17.29 22.46
C LYS A 251 -15.27 16.77 23.19
N HIS A 252 -14.08 17.24 22.79
CA HIS A 252 -12.79 16.74 23.29
C HIS A 252 -12.63 16.76 24.83
N ASN A 253 -13.41 17.61 25.52
CA ASN A 253 -13.43 17.70 26.98
C ASN A 253 -14.43 16.73 27.66
N GLU A 254 -15.36 16.15 26.91
CA GLU A 254 -16.37 15.20 27.39
C GLU A 254 -15.93 13.74 27.23
N ILE A 255 -14.79 13.48 26.57
CA ILE A 255 -14.23 12.13 26.47
C ILE A 255 -13.81 11.68 27.88
N GLU A 256 -14.53 10.73 28.45
CA GLU A 256 -14.20 10.13 29.74
C GLU A 256 -12.96 9.25 29.59
N VAL A 257 -12.01 9.45 30.50
CA VAL A 257 -10.80 8.62 30.65
C VAL A 257 -10.77 8.08 32.06
N THR A 258 -10.44 6.80 32.18
CA THR A 258 -10.36 6.05 33.44
C THR A 258 -8.90 5.87 33.85
N GLU A 259 -8.65 5.41 35.08
CA GLU A 259 -7.27 5.11 35.51
C GLU A 259 -6.61 4.03 34.65
N GLN A 260 -7.39 3.04 34.18
CA GLN A 260 -6.91 1.98 33.28
C GLN A 260 -6.37 2.53 31.96
N ASP A 261 -6.94 3.62 31.43
CA ASP A 261 -6.47 4.23 30.18
C ASP A 261 -5.06 4.83 30.32
N GLY A 262 -4.62 5.13 31.55
CA GLY A 262 -3.29 5.62 31.87
C GLY A 262 -2.23 4.54 32.11
N GLU A 263 -2.63 3.27 32.18
CA GLU A 263 -1.72 2.16 32.48
C GLU A 263 -0.99 1.67 31.22
N LEU A 264 0.21 1.11 31.42
CA LEU A 264 0.91 0.41 30.36
C LEU A 264 0.20 -0.91 30.02
N SER A 265 -0.03 -1.10 28.73
CA SER A 265 -0.70 -2.26 28.15
C SER A 265 0.27 -2.96 27.22
N VAL A 266 0.62 -4.19 27.61
CA VAL A 266 1.41 -5.10 26.76
C VAL A 266 0.70 -5.35 25.44
N ALA A 267 -0.65 -5.34 25.41
CA ALA A 267 -1.41 -5.51 24.18
C ALA A 267 -1.18 -4.33 23.21
N ASN A 268 -1.15 -3.09 23.70
CA ASN A 268 -0.86 -1.92 22.86
C ASN A 268 0.58 -1.96 22.33
N ALA A 269 1.55 -2.27 23.18
CA ALA A 269 2.95 -2.42 22.75
C ALA A 269 3.11 -3.51 21.66
N LYS A 270 2.43 -4.65 21.82
CA LYS A 270 2.41 -5.72 20.81
C LYS A 270 1.82 -5.26 19.48
N ARG A 271 0.73 -4.48 19.51
CA ARG A 271 0.10 -3.93 18.29
C ARG A 271 1.05 -2.96 17.59
N MET A 272 1.69 -2.05 18.32
CA MET A 272 2.69 -1.14 17.75
C MET A 272 3.83 -1.89 17.05
N LEU A 273 4.37 -2.92 17.71
CA LEU A 273 5.40 -3.80 17.13
C LEU A 273 4.89 -4.54 15.89
N LYS A 274 3.68 -5.11 15.94
CA LYS A 274 3.08 -5.85 14.81
C LYS A 274 2.92 -4.95 13.59
N TRP A 275 2.38 -3.74 13.78
CA TRP A 275 2.15 -2.81 12.68
C TRP A 275 3.46 -2.31 12.06
N MET A 276 4.48 -2.02 12.88
CA MET A 276 5.82 -1.71 12.36
C MET A 276 6.41 -2.88 11.57
N ALA A 277 6.34 -4.10 12.12
CA ALA A 277 6.89 -5.29 11.48
C ALA A 277 6.22 -5.54 10.11
N GLU A 278 4.92 -5.29 10.01
CA GLU A 278 4.18 -5.36 8.75
C GLU A 278 4.67 -4.30 7.73
N GLY A 279 4.87 -3.05 8.17
CA GLY A 279 5.42 -1.99 7.31
C GLY A 279 6.85 -2.27 6.84
N VAL A 280 7.69 -2.85 7.71
CA VAL A 280 9.03 -3.32 7.35
C VAL A 280 8.94 -4.49 6.35
N GLY A 281 8.06 -5.46 6.60
CA GLY A 281 7.83 -6.59 5.69
C GLY A 281 7.43 -6.13 4.28
N ARG A 282 6.46 -5.21 4.19
CA ARG A 282 6.10 -4.54 2.93
C ARG A 282 7.29 -3.87 2.26
N GLY A 283 8.05 -3.10 3.02
CA GLY A 283 9.23 -2.40 2.51
C GLY A 283 10.24 -3.35 1.89
N LEU A 284 10.51 -4.48 2.55
CA LEU A 284 11.45 -5.50 2.07
C LEU A 284 11.01 -6.17 0.77
N GLU A 285 9.70 -6.36 0.57
CA GLU A 285 9.15 -6.97 -0.65
C GLU A 285 9.03 -5.96 -1.80
N LEU A 286 8.77 -4.69 -1.50
CA LEU A 286 8.54 -3.64 -2.50
C LEU A 286 9.85 -2.98 -2.98
N SER A 287 10.87 -2.89 -2.13
CA SER A 287 12.09 -2.12 -2.44
C SER A 287 13.13 -2.92 -3.22
N GLY A 288 13.73 -2.28 -4.23
CA GLY A 288 14.87 -2.77 -5.00
C GLY A 288 16.21 -2.65 -4.27
N GLY A 289 16.26 -3.04 -2.99
CA GLY A 289 17.48 -3.19 -2.19
C GLY A 289 18.14 -1.91 -1.67
N ASN A 290 18.26 -0.85 -2.48
CA ASN A 290 19.17 0.27 -2.18
C ASN A 290 18.70 1.24 -1.07
N GLU A 291 17.41 1.55 -0.96
CA GLU A 291 16.89 2.46 0.08
C GLU A 291 16.43 1.72 1.35
N THR A 292 16.37 0.38 1.32
CA THR A 292 15.85 -0.47 2.40
C THR A 292 16.40 -0.14 3.79
N PRO A 293 17.73 0.02 4.01
CA PRO A 293 18.25 0.27 5.35
C PRO A 293 17.78 1.62 5.92
N LYS A 294 17.63 2.63 5.07
CA LYS A 294 17.20 3.97 5.44
C LYS A 294 15.72 3.99 5.76
N ASP A 295 14.90 3.30 4.96
CA ASP A 295 13.47 3.17 5.20
C ASP A 295 13.19 2.44 6.50
N VAL A 296 13.85 1.30 6.74
CA VAL A 296 13.73 0.55 8.00
C VAL A 296 14.17 1.37 9.21
N SER A 297 15.28 2.11 9.09
CA SER A 297 15.74 3.03 10.14
C SER A 297 14.68 4.10 10.44
N ALA A 298 14.03 4.64 9.42
CA ALA A 298 12.99 5.64 9.61
C ALA A 298 11.74 5.09 10.32
N LEU A 299 11.31 3.87 9.97
CA LEU A 299 10.20 3.19 10.66
C LEU A 299 10.55 2.83 12.12
N LEU A 300 11.79 2.40 12.36
CA LEU A 300 12.28 2.13 13.72
C LEU A 300 12.30 3.38 14.59
N ASN A 301 12.81 4.50 14.07
CA ASN A 301 12.82 5.76 14.81
C ASN A 301 11.40 6.23 15.14
N LEU A 302 10.43 6.03 14.24
CA LEU A 302 9.03 6.33 14.52
C LEU A 302 8.47 5.47 15.66
N LEU A 303 8.83 4.18 15.70
CA LEU A 303 8.46 3.29 16.80
C LEU A 303 9.10 3.74 18.12
N LEU A 304 10.39 4.09 18.11
CA LEU A 304 11.10 4.55 19.31
C LEU A 304 10.49 5.84 19.88
N ALA A 305 10.14 6.80 19.03
CA ALA A 305 9.47 8.02 19.45
C ALA A 305 8.09 7.73 20.09
N ASN A 306 7.28 6.86 19.47
CA ASN A 306 5.92 6.60 19.97
C ASN A 306 5.88 5.64 21.16
N MET A 307 6.63 4.54 21.12
CA MET A 307 6.61 3.52 22.18
C MET A 307 7.59 3.85 23.30
N GLY A 308 8.79 4.32 22.96
CA GLY A 308 9.81 4.67 23.95
C GLY A 308 9.43 5.96 24.65
N GLU A 309 9.47 7.07 23.93
CA GLU A 309 9.31 8.42 24.52
C GLU A 309 7.84 8.68 24.92
N ILE A 310 6.90 8.59 23.98
CA ILE A 310 5.50 8.97 24.28
C ILE A 310 4.83 7.97 25.22
N TYR A 311 5.08 6.67 25.09
CA TYR A 311 4.34 5.66 25.86
C TYR A 311 5.05 5.22 27.14
N VAL A 312 6.27 4.68 27.04
CA VAL A 312 6.98 4.09 28.17
C VAL A 312 7.52 5.16 29.12
N GLU A 313 8.22 6.18 28.61
CA GLU A 313 8.79 7.24 29.47
C GLU A 313 7.68 8.00 30.19
N THR A 314 6.58 8.36 29.50
CA THR A 314 5.41 9.00 30.13
C THR A 314 4.89 8.21 31.32
N ALA A 315 4.78 6.88 31.19
CA ALA A 315 4.28 6.04 32.28
C ALA A 315 5.29 5.89 33.43
N LEU A 316 6.59 5.91 33.15
CA LEU A 316 7.64 5.91 34.18
C LEU A 316 7.70 7.23 34.95
N GLU A 317 7.33 8.34 34.31
CA GLU A 317 7.27 9.67 34.92
C GLU A 317 5.94 10.02 35.61
N ALA A 318 4.92 9.16 35.53
CA ALA A 318 3.55 9.46 35.98
C ALA A 318 3.28 9.13 37.45
#